data_AF-A0AAV8XLA4-F1
#
_entry.id   AF-A0AAV8XLA4-F1
#
_cell.length_a   1.000
_cell.length_b   1.000
_cell.length_c   1.000
_cell.angle_alpha   90.00
_cell.angle_beta   90.00
_cell.angle_gamma   90.00
#
_symmetry.space_group_name_H-M   'P 1'
#
loop_
_entity.id
_entity.type
_entity.pdbx_description
1 polymer ?
#
loop_
_entity_poly.entity_id
_entity_poly.type
_entity_poly.pdbx_seq_one_letter_code
_entity_poly.pdbx_strand_id
1 'polypeptide(L)'
;MLHFDSGTLFPRHLRLALAVLMEGVKVVPEQYSKALDEAFGYIEIFLQNNKYIAGDSLSIADLNIFASITNASVLVPLDEVKYPNIKRWKKLFESLPYYNIHKEGLEIYKKLINEALS
;
A
#
# COMPACT_ATOMS: atom_id res chain seq x y z
N MET A 1 -7.63 -12.13 4.67
CA MET A 1 -6.61 -11.10 4.36
C MET A 1 -6.21 -11.08 2.90
N LEU A 2 -5.76 -12.19 2.28
CA LEU A 2 -5.47 -12.20 0.84
C LEU A 2 -6.67 -11.81 -0.04
N HIS A 3 -7.87 -12.33 0.26
CA HIS A 3 -9.10 -11.93 -0.46
C HIS A 3 -9.39 -10.42 -0.36
N PHE A 4 -9.06 -9.80 0.78
CA PHE A 4 -9.21 -8.36 0.93
C PHE A 4 -8.25 -7.62 0.00
N ASP A 5 -7.00 -8.08 -0.13
CA ASP A 5 -6.08 -7.44 -1.06
C ASP A 5 -6.55 -7.57 -2.51
N SER A 6 -6.81 -8.81 -2.95
CA SER A 6 -7.19 -9.11 -4.34
C SER A 6 -8.53 -8.51 -4.75
N GLY A 7 -9.45 -8.32 -3.80
CA GLY A 7 -10.79 -7.78 -4.05
C GLY A 7 -10.93 -6.28 -3.80
N THR A 8 -10.06 -5.70 -2.98
CA THR A 8 -10.21 -4.31 -2.51
C THR A 8 -8.94 -3.49 -2.75
N LEU A 9 -7.84 -3.75 -2.02
CA LEU A 9 -6.67 -2.87 -2.02
C LEU A 9 -5.98 -2.84 -3.39
N PHE A 10 -5.59 -4.01 -3.92
CA PHE A 10 -4.85 -4.10 -5.17
C PHE A 10 -5.65 -3.57 -6.38
N PRO A 11 -6.94 -3.93 -6.59
CA PRO A 11 -7.72 -3.38 -7.70
C PRO A 11 -7.90 -1.86 -7.63
N ARG A 12 -8.10 -1.31 -6.42
CA ARG A 12 -8.21 0.16 -6.21
C ARG A 12 -6.91 0.86 -6.55
N HIS A 13 -5.77 0.33 -6.10
CA HIS A 13 -4.44 0.81 -6.46
C HIS A 13 -4.18 0.71 -7.97
N LEU A 14 -4.39 -0.47 -8.55
CA LEU A 14 -4.11 -0.75 -9.95
C LEU A 14 -4.89 0.19 -10.86
N ARG A 15 -6.17 0.43 -10.58
CA ARG A 15 -6.99 1.35 -11.37
C ARG A 15 -6.42 2.77 -11.39
N LEU A 16 -5.96 3.28 -10.25
CA LEU A 16 -5.34 4.60 -10.19
C LEU A 16 -3.96 4.61 -10.88
N ALA A 17 -3.16 3.56 -10.68
CA ALA A 17 -1.85 3.44 -11.31
C ALA A 17 -1.97 3.41 -12.84
N LEU A 18 -2.93 2.65 -13.40
CA LEU A 18 -3.18 2.60 -14.84
C LEU A 18 -3.68 3.95 -15.37
N ALA A 19 -4.54 4.66 -14.65
CA ALA A 19 -4.98 5.99 -15.03
C ALA A 19 -3.80 6.98 -15.15
N VAL A 20 -2.85 6.92 -14.21
CA VAL A 20 -1.64 7.75 -14.26
C VAL A 20 -0.69 7.31 -15.38
N LEU A 21 -0.36 6.02 -15.45
CA LEU A 21 0.68 5.50 -16.35
C LEU A 21 0.25 5.37 -17.82
N MET A 22 -1.03 5.09 -18.08
CA MET A 22 -1.53 4.79 -19.43
C MET A 22 -2.50 5.85 -19.95
N GLU A 23 -3.33 6.44 -19.09
CA GLU A 23 -4.34 7.43 -19.49
C GLU A 23 -3.84 8.88 -19.31
N GLY A 24 -2.65 9.07 -18.72
CA GLY A 24 -2.02 10.39 -18.56
C GLY A 24 -2.66 11.28 -17.49
N VAL A 25 -3.39 10.69 -16.53
CA VAL A 25 -3.98 11.44 -15.41
C VAL A 25 -2.87 12.03 -14.53
N LYS A 26 -2.85 13.36 -14.39
CA LYS A 26 -1.85 14.11 -13.60
C LYS A 26 -2.33 14.50 -12.20
N VAL A 27 -3.64 14.53 -12.00
CA VAL A 27 -4.26 14.88 -10.71
C VAL A 27 -5.08 13.70 -10.25
N VAL A 28 -4.76 13.14 -9.09
CA VAL A 28 -5.47 12.00 -8.51
C VAL A 28 -6.93 12.40 -8.25
N PRO A 29 -7.91 11.77 -8.94
CA PRO A 29 -9.32 12.04 -8.67
C PRO A 29 -9.72 11.66 -7.24
N GLU A 30 -10.51 12.52 -6.61
CA GLU A 30 -10.92 12.38 -5.20
C GLU A 30 -11.58 11.02 -4.88
N GLN A 31 -12.34 10.47 -5.83
CA GLN A 31 -12.97 9.15 -5.65
C GLN A 31 -11.94 8.03 -5.42
N TYR A 32 -10.78 8.10 -6.10
CA TYR A 32 -9.74 7.09 -5.97
C TYR A 32 -8.93 7.29 -4.68
N SER A 33 -8.66 8.54 -4.29
CA SER A 33 -7.99 8.81 -3.03
C SER A 33 -8.84 8.41 -1.83
N LYS A 34 -10.15 8.70 -1.84
CA LYS A 34 -11.09 8.23 -0.80
C LYS A 34 -11.17 6.71 -0.73
N ALA A 35 -11.23 6.03 -1.89
CA ALA A 35 -11.28 4.57 -1.90
C ALA A 35 -9.98 3.95 -1.36
N LEU A 36 -8.82 4.53 -1.64
CA LEU A 36 -7.55 4.05 -1.06
C LEU A 36 -7.44 4.36 0.43
N ASP A 37 -7.84 5.56 0.86
CA ASP A 37 -7.86 5.93 2.28
C ASP A 37 -8.80 5.01 3.10
N GLU A 38 -9.97 4.66 2.57
CA GLU A 38 -10.87 3.67 3.18
C GLU A 38 -10.18 2.29 3.31
N ALA A 39 -9.46 1.85 2.27
CA ALA A 39 -8.72 0.59 2.31
C ALA A 39 -7.60 0.62 3.37
N PHE A 40 -6.92 1.75 3.54
CA PHE A 40 -5.96 1.94 4.62
C PHE A 40 -6.65 1.85 5.99
N GLY A 41 -7.84 2.42 6.16
CA GLY A 41 -8.65 2.28 7.37
C GLY A 41 -8.94 0.82 7.75
N TYR A 42 -9.26 -0.04 6.78
CA TYR A 42 -9.46 -1.47 7.07
C TYR A 42 -8.18 -2.17 7.52
N ILE A 43 -7.04 -1.86 6.90
CA ILE A 43 -5.73 -2.42 7.27
C ILE A 43 -5.34 -1.99 8.69
N GLU A 44 -5.58 -0.73 9.02
CA GLU A 44 -5.38 -0.21 10.38
C GLU A 44 -6.18 -1.01 11.41
N ILE A 45 -7.44 -1.33 11.11
CA ILE A 45 -8.30 -2.17 11.97
C ILE A 45 -7.76 -3.60 12.07
N PHE A 46 -7.33 -4.22 10.96
CA PHE A 46 -6.79 -5.59 10.98
C PHE A 46 -5.53 -5.70 11.85
N LEU A 47 -4.74 -4.63 11.92
CA LEU A 47 -3.51 -4.53 12.71
C LEU A 47 -3.74 -4.05 14.16
N GLN A 48 -4.97 -3.69 14.55
CA GLN A 48 -5.23 -3.08 15.86
C GLN A 48 -4.82 -3.97 17.03
N ASN A 49 -5.14 -5.26 16.95
CA ASN A 49 -4.88 -6.23 18.03
C ASN A 49 -3.81 -7.27 17.69
N ASN A 50 -3.17 -7.15 16.52
CA ASN A 50 -2.25 -8.15 16.01
C ASN A 50 -0.91 -7.54 15.61
N LYS A 51 0.17 -8.32 15.77
CA LYS A 51 1.50 -7.93 15.30
C LYS A 51 1.59 -7.89 13.78
N TYR A 52 0.92 -8.85 13.13
CA TYR A 52 0.85 -9.04 11.68
C TYR A 52 -0.61 -9.00 11.21
N ILE A 53 -0.84 -8.83 9.91
CA ILE A 53 -2.18 -8.59 9.35
C ILE A 53 -3.16 -9.76 9.56
N ALA A 54 -2.62 -10.96 9.72
CA ALA A 54 -3.38 -12.19 9.87
C ALA A 54 -3.15 -12.90 11.22
N GLY A 55 -2.62 -12.19 12.23
CA GLY A 55 -2.40 -12.71 13.59
C GLY A 55 -1.00 -12.42 14.14
N ASP A 56 -0.47 -13.36 14.92
CA ASP A 56 0.78 -13.15 15.68
C ASP A 56 2.06 -13.56 14.95
N SER A 57 1.93 -14.23 13.81
CA SER A 57 3.05 -14.69 12.99
C SER A 57 2.99 -14.07 11.60
N LEU A 58 4.17 -13.82 11.02
CA LEU A 58 4.29 -13.33 9.66
C LEU A 58 3.70 -14.35 8.70
N SER A 59 2.89 -13.87 7.75
CA SER A 59 2.24 -14.71 6.73
C SER A 59 2.44 -14.15 5.33
N ILE A 60 2.08 -14.94 4.32
CA ILE A 60 2.04 -14.46 2.92
C ILE A 60 1.06 -13.29 2.74
N ALA A 61 0.02 -13.20 3.58
CA ALA A 61 -0.93 -12.09 3.53
C ALA A 61 -0.24 -10.76 3.90
N ASP A 62 0.70 -10.78 4.83
CA ASP A 62 1.48 -9.61 5.18
C ASP A 62 2.33 -9.16 3.99
N LEU A 63 3.12 -10.07 3.41
CA LEU A 63 4.01 -9.76 2.29
C LEU A 63 3.24 -9.17 1.10
N ASN A 64 2.08 -9.77 0.80
CA ASN A 64 1.22 -9.35 -0.31
C ASN A 64 0.59 -7.98 -0.06
N ILE A 65 -0.07 -7.77 1.09
CA ILE A 65 -0.70 -6.49 1.42
C ILE A 65 0.36 -5.39 1.57
N PHE A 66 1.54 -5.73 2.10
CA PHE A 66 2.64 -4.77 2.28
C PHE A 66 3.09 -4.20 0.94
N ALA A 67 3.24 -5.06 -0.07
CA ALA A 67 3.57 -4.61 -1.42
C ALA A 67 2.47 -3.71 -2.02
N SER A 68 1.20 -4.10 -1.87
CA SER A 68 0.08 -3.32 -2.40
C SER A 68 -0.05 -1.95 -1.73
N ILE A 69 0.08 -1.86 -0.39
CA ILE A 69 -0.11 -0.60 0.34
C ILE A 69 1.06 0.36 0.12
N THR A 70 2.30 -0.12 0.05
CA THR A 70 3.44 0.77 -0.20
C THR A 70 3.37 1.35 -1.61
N ASN A 71 2.97 0.56 -2.61
CA ASN A 71 2.70 1.06 -3.96
C ASN A 71 1.54 2.06 -3.99
N ALA A 72 0.42 1.75 -3.31
CA ALA A 72 -0.69 2.68 -3.19
C ALA A 72 -0.27 4.01 -2.53
N SER A 73 0.61 3.95 -1.53
CA SER A 73 1.08 5.12 -0.78
C SER A 73 1.92 6.10 -1.59
N VAL A 74 2.46 5.67 -2.74
CA VAL A 74 3.15 6.56 -3.69
C VAL A 74 2.17 7.49 -4.40
N LEU A 75 0.95 7.02 -4.67
CA LEU A 75 -0.10 7.77 -5.35
C LEU A 75 -0.99 8.55 -4.39
N VAL A 76 -1.30 7.94 -3.23
CA VAL A 76 -2.13 8.54 -2.18
C VAL A 76 -1.36 8.48 -0.87
N PRO A 77 -0.81 9.60 -0.38
CA PRO A 77 0.05 9.60 0.80
C PRO A 77 -0.61 8.92 2.00
N LEU A 78 0.11 8.00 2.63
CA LEU A 78 -0.32 7.37 3.87
C LEU A 78 -0.14 8.35 5.03
N ASP A 79 -1.23 8.76 5.66
CA ASP A 79 -1.20 9.53 6.91
C ASP A 79 -0.84 8.61 8.09
N GLU A 80 0.44 8.58 8.45
CA GLU A 80 0.95 7.77 9.55
C GLU A 80 0.57 8.28 10.94
N VAL A 81 -0.03 9.48 11.05
CA VAL A 81 -0.63 9.97 12.30
C VAL A 81 -2.01 9.38 12.48
N LYS A 82 -2.79 9.34 11.39
CA LYS A 82 -4.10 8.68 11.33
C LYS A 82 -4.01 7.15 11.40
N TYR A 83 -2.94 6.55 10.86
CA TYR A 83 -2.74 5.10 10.76
C TYR A 83 -1.48 4.60 11.51
N PRO A 84 -1.46 4.70 12.85
CA PRO A 84 -0.29 4.32 13.65
C PRO A 84 0.02 2.82 13.64
N ASN A 85 -0.97 1.93 13.49
CA ASN A 85 -0.72 0.49 13.43
C ASN A 85 -0.04 0.11 12.10
N ILE A 86 -0.45 0.72 10.99
CA ILE A 86 0.25 0.57 9.70
C ILE A 86 1.68 1.07 9.81
N LYS A 87 1.91 2.24 10.43
CA LYS A 87 3.25 2.77 10.68
C LYS A 87 4.13 1.79 11.46
N ARG A 88 3.61 1.22 12.55
CA ARG A 88 4.31 0.18 13.34
C ARG A 88 4.67 -1.01 12.48
N TRP A 89 3.72 -1.51 11.72
CA TRP A 89 3.88 -2.69 10.86
C TRP A 89 4.89 -2.45 9.73
N LYS A 90 4.93 -1.24 9.14
CA LYS A 90 5.97 -0.86 8.17
C LYS A 90 7.37 -0.91 8.75
N LYS A 91 7.56 -0.37 9.97
CA LYS A 91 8.85 -0.46 10.68
C LYS A 91 9.28 -1.90 10.97
N LEU A 92 8.32 -2.78 11.25
CA LEU A 92 8.60 -4.19 11.40
C LEU A 92 9.14 -4.79 10.10
N PHE A 93 8.52 -4.47 8.96
CA PHE A 93 8.99 -4.92 7.66
C PHE A 93 10.41 -4.46 7.32
N GLU A 94 10.77 -3.23 7.69
CA GLU A 94 12.14 -2.70 7.50
C GLU A 94 13.22 -3.53 8.22
N SER A 95 12.85 -4.28 9.26
CA SER A 95 13.75 -5.17 10.00
C SER A 95 13.88 -6.58 9.41
N LEU A 96 13.08 -6.93 8.40
CA LEU A 96 13.14 -8.26 7.77
C LEU A 96 14.40 -8.38 6.89
N PRO A 97 15.07 -9.55 6.88
CA PRO A 97 16.34 -9.71 6.16
C PRO A 97 16.22 -9.53 4.65
N TYR A 98 15.02 -9.73 4.08
CA TYR A 98 14.72 -9.60 2.66
C TYR A 98 13.99 -8.31 2.29
N TYR A 99 13.87 -7.35 3.22
CA TYR A 99 13.19 -6.07 2.95
C TYR A 99 13.78 -5.32 1.75
N ASN A 100 15.08 -5.42 1.53
CA ASN A 100 15.76 -4.75 0.43
C ASN A 100 15.20 -5.14 -0.94
N ILE A 101 14.74 -6.39 -1.12
CA ILE A 101 14.11 -6.83 -2.39
C ILE A 101 12.83 -6.03 -2.65
N HIS A 102 12.00 -5.85 -1.62
CA HIS A 102 10.79 -5.02 -1.75
C HIS A 102 11.14 -3.56 -2.01
N LYS A 103 12.13 -3.02 -1.27
CA LYS A 103 12.57 -1.63 -1.40
C LYS A 103 13.05 -1.31 -2.81
N GLU A 104 13.85 -2.18 -3.42
CA GLU A 104 14.34 -2.01 -4.80
C GLU A 104 13.17 -1.93 -5.80
N GLY A 105 12.19 -2.84 -5.70
CA GLY A 105 11.00 -2.80 -6.54
C GLY A 105 10.16 -1.55 -6.34
N LEU A 106 9.98 -1.10 -5.09
CA LEU A 106 9.25 0.12 -4.77
C LEU A 106 9.92 1.37 -5.34
N GLU A 107 11.26 1.45 -5.33
CA GLU A 107 11.99 2.58 -5.92
C GLU A 107 11.85 2.64 -7.45
N ILE A 108 11.79 1.49 -8.13
CA ILE A 108 11.48 1.45 -9.57
C ILE A 108 10.07 1.98 -9.81
N TYR A 109 9.09 1.49 -9.04
CA TYR A 109 7.71 1.93 -9.16
C TYR A 109 7.53 3.43 -8.91
N LYS A 110 8.20 3.99 -7.88
CA LYS A 110 8.20 5.43 -7.60
C LYS A 110 8.71 6.26 -8.77
N LYS A 111 9.81 5.84 -9.42
CA LYS A 111 10.34 6.55 -10.60
C LYS A 111 9.32 6.58 -11.74
N LEU A 112 8.71 5.45 -12.05
CA LEU A 112 7.68 5.35 -13.09
C LEU A 112 6.49 6.29 -12.82
N ILE A 113 5.97 6.30 -11.59
CA ILE A 113 4.86 7.19 -11.22
C ILE A 113 5.28 8.66 -11.27
N ASN A 114 6.45 9.02 -10.75
CA ASN A 114 6.93 10.40 -10.76
C ASN A 114 7.15 10.93 -12.18
N GLU A 115 7.72 10.12 -13.07
CA GLU A 115 7.86 10.47 -14.50
C GLU A 115 6.50 10.63 -15.17
N ALA A 116 5.53 9.77 -14.85
CA ALA A 116 4.18 9.89 -15.38
C ALA A 116 3.38 11.07 -14.79
N LEU A 117 3.76 11.60 -13.64
CA LEU A 117 3.12 12.78 -13.01
C LEU A 117 3.81 14.11 -13.34
N SER A 118 5.06 14.08 -13.80
CA SER A 118 5.77 15.26 -14.34
C SER A 118 5.14 15.78 -15.63
#